data_AF-A0A645BQL8-F1
#
_entry.id   AF-A0A645BQL8-F1
#
_cell.length_a   1.000
_cell.length_b   1.000
_cell.length_c   1.000
_cell.angle_alpha   90.00
_cell.angle_beta   90.00
_cell.angle_gamma   90.00
#
_symmetry.space_group_name_H-M   'P 1'
#
loop_
_entity.id
_entity.type
_entity.pdbx_description
1 polymer ?
#
loop_
_entity_poly.entity_id
_entity_poly.type
_entity_poly.pdbx_seq_one_letter_code
_entity_poly.pdbx_strand_id
1 'polypeptide(L)'
;MFFVLLPVGLSLLTLWGLVCLLYRKKWDKHLSLPQNIELPFHAWQTVKGITILSGVMLLFLFSPLPRDYIALGAAAILLTSRTMASHKALNLVDWQLIILFIGLFIINGAFAKVGGLDAIERGLHYVGISLHHPSWLFWCTATLSNMVSNVPATMLLLPLAKTHMAGPILALSSTFAGNLLVVGSIANIIVINGAREMGLSISWKDHARLGIPVTLATLFIAWGWILVGGKVW
;
A
#
# COMPACT_ATOMS: atom_id res chain seq x y z
N MET A 1 5.50 -9.90 -14.48
CA MET A 1 6.04 -8.61 -13.99
C MET A 1 5.90 -7.50 -15.04
N PHE A 2 6.28 -7.72 -16.31
CA PHE A 2 6.20 -6.69 -17.36
C PHE A 2 4.80 -6.15 -17.67
N PHE A 3 3.74 -6.97 -17.53
CA PHE A 3 2.35 -6.56 -17.76
C PHE A 3 1.95 -5.29 -16.98
N VAL A 4 2.52 -5.10 -15.79
CA VAL A 4 2.11 -4.03 -14.87
C VAL A 4 2.93 -2.75 -15.09
N LEU A 5 4.05 -2.82 -15.81
CA LEU A 5 4.96 -1.67 -15.97
C LEU A 5 4.32 -0.51 -16.73
N LEU A 6 3.63 -0.79 -17.84
CA LEU A 6 3.01 0.24 -18.65
C LEU A 6 1.91 1.01 -17.89
N PRO A 7 0.89 0.36 -17.29
CA PRO A 7 -0.15 1.10 -16.55
C PRO A 7 0.42 1.82 -15.33
N VAL A 8 1.46 1.28 -14.67
CA VAL A 8 2.13 1.97 -13.56
C VAL A 8 2.89 3.21 -14.04
N GLY A 9 3.67 3.09 -15.12
CA GLY A 9 4.41 4.22 -15.69
C GLY A 9 3.49 5.36 -16.14
N LEU A 10 2.41 5.03 -16.86
CA LEU A 10 1.40 6.02 -17.26
C LEU A 10 0.69 6.64 -16.06
N SER A 11 0.40 5.85 -15.04
CA SER A 11 -0.22 6.34 -13.79
C SER A 11 0.70 7.29 -13.03
N LEU A 12 2.01 7.01 -12.98
CA LEU A 12 3.00 7.89 -12.38
C LEU A 12 3.10 9.23 -13.11
N LEU A 13 3.15 9.19 -14.45
CA LEU A 13 3.15 10.42 -15.27
C LEU A 13 1.87 11.22 -15.07
N THR A 14 0.73 10.54 -14.98
CA THR A 14 -0.58 11.18 -14.75
C THR A 14 -0.66 11.81 -13.36
N LEU A 15 -0.21 11.10 -12.33
CA LEU A 15 -0.11 11.61 -10.97
C LEU A 15 0.77 12.87 -10.94
N TRP A 16 1.95 12.80 -11.54
CA TRP A 16 2.87 13.94 -11.62
C TRP A 16 2.23 15.12 -12.35
N GLY A 17 1.64 14.90 -13.52
CA GLY A 17 0.94 15.93 -14.28
C GLY A 17 -0.20 16.60 -13.49
N LEU A 18 -0.99 15.82 -12.76
CA LEU A 18 -2.06 16.33 -11.90
C LEU A 18 -1.52 17.14 -10.72
N VAL A 19 -0.44 16.68 -10.08
CA VAL A 19 0.25 17.44 -9.02
C VAL A 19 0.74 18.77 -9.57
N CYS A 20 1.48 18.76 -10.69
CA CYS A 20 1.95 19.97 -11.34
C CYS A 20 0.79 20.90 -11.70
N LEU A 21 -0.30 20.39 -12.28
CA LEU A 21 -1.43 21.20 -12.71
C LEU A 21 -2.20 21.83 -11.54
N LEU A 22 -2.50 21.04 -10.50
CA LEU A 22 -3.28 21.49 -9.34
C LEU A 22 -2.48 22.42 -8.42
N TYR A 23 -1.16 22.24 -8.34
CA TYR A 23 -0.28 22.99 -7.44
C TYR A 23 0.68 23.96 -8.16
N ARG A 24 0.60 24.16 -9.49
CA ARG A 24 1.49 25.04 -10.28
C ARG A 24 1.73 26.44 -9.72
N LYS A 25 0.79 27.00 -8.95
CA LYS A 25 0.90 28.36 -8.35
C LYS A 25 1.27 28.36 -6.87
N LYS A 26 1.63 27.20 -6.30
CA LYS A 26 1.82 27.01 -4.85
C LYS A 26 3.19 26.42 -4.49
N TRP A 27 4.10 26.26 -5.46
CA TRP A 27 5.43 25.69 -5.24
C TRP A 27 6.29 26.55 -4.32
N ASP A 28 6.18 27.88 -4.41
CA ASP A 28 7.02 28.81 -3.65
C ASP A 28 6.45 29.16 -2.26
N LYS A 29 5.47 28.39 -1.77
CA LYS A 29 4.84 28.67 -0.48
C LYS A 29 5.78 28.23 0.65
N HIS A 30 6.45 29.19 1.27
CA HIS A 30 7.23 28.92 2.48
C HIS A 30 6.32 28.51 3.64
N LEU A 31 6.52 27.29 4.12
CA LEU A 31 5.96 26.81 5.37
C LEU A 31 6.99 27.03 6.46
N SER A 32 6.60 27.71 7.53
CA SER A 32 7.39 27.80 8.75
C SER A 32 7.34 26.44 9.44
N LEU A 33 8.30 25.56 9.11
CA LEU A 33 8.45 24.30 9.80
C LEU A 33 8.95 24.57 11.23
N PRO A 34 8.49 23.81 12.24
CA PRO A 34 9.10 23.85 13.57
C PRO A 34 10.61 23.60 13.43
N GLN A 35 11.41 24.26 14.27
CA GLN A 35 12.87 24.16 14.24
C GLN A 35 13.28 22.69 14.13
N ASN A 36 14.09 22.38 13.11
CA ASN A 36 14.67 21.06 12.95
C ASN A 36 15.34 20.68 14.26
N ILE A 37 14.89 19.60 14.88
CA ILE A 37 15.68 18.93 15.91
C ILE A 37 16.89 18.41 15.14
N GLU A 38 18.05 19.06 15.30
CA GLU A 38 19.30 18.55 14.74
C GLU A 38 19.58 17.20 15.40
N LEU A 39 19.19 16.12 14.72
CA LEU A 39 19.58 14.78 15.11
C LEU A 39 21.06 14.62 14.79
N PRO A 40 21.93 14.34 15.77
CA PRO A 40 23.35 14.17 15.52
C PRO A 40 23.55 13.02 14.53
N PHE A 41 24.25 13.29 13.43
CA PHE A 41 24.52 12.29 12.41
C PHE A 41 25.53 11.26 12.93
N HIS A 42 25.09 10.00 13.06
CA HIS A 42 25.95 8.90 13.49
C HIS A 42 26.35 8.02 12.30
N ALA A 43 27.41 8.40 11.59
CA ALA A 43 27.88 7.74 10.36
C ALA A 43 27.95 6.21 10.46
N TRP A 44 28.47 5.66 11.56
CA TRP A 44 28.57 4.21 11.76
C TRP A 44 27.21 3.51 11.86
N GLN A 45 26.26 4.12 12.56
CA GLN A 45 24.91 3.56 12.69
C GLN A 45 24.15 3.67 11.37
N THR A 46 24.33 4.78 10.65
CA THR A 46 23.74 4.98 9.33
C THR A 46 24.27 3.96 8.34
N VAL A 47 25.59 3.76 8.23
CA VAL A 47 26.19 2.78 7.32
C VAL A 47 25.72 1.36 7.67
N LYS A 48 25.69 0.99 8.95
CA LYS A 48 25.16 -0.31 9.40
C LYS A 48 23.70 -0.50 8.99
N GLY A 49 22.86 0.49 9.28
CA GLY A 49 21.43 0.46 8.95
C GLY A 49 21.19 0.34 7.45
N ILE A 50 21.88 1.15 6.64
CA ILE A 50 21.81 1.09 5.18
C ILE A 50 22.29 -0.26 4.66
N THR A 51 23.42 -0.77 5.15
CA THR A 51 23.96 -2.07 4.71
C THR A 51 22.98 -3.21 4.97
N ILE A 52 22.40 -3.25 6.18
CA ILE A 52 21.42 -4.28 6.54
C ILE A 52 20.15 -4.12 5.72
N LEU A 53 19.64 -2.89 5.56
CA LEU A 53 18.45 -2.61 4.76
C LEU A 53 18.66 -3.03 3.30
N SER A 54 19.77 -2.64 2.68
CA SER A 54 20.12 -3.03 1.31
C SER A 54 20.25 -4.55 1.19
N GLY A 55 20.91 -5.21 2.15
CA GLY A 55 20.99 -6.67 2.19
C GLY A 55 19.62 -7.34 2.25
N VAL A 56 18.73 -6.87 3.13
CA VAL A 56 17.35 -7.37 3.25
C VAL A 56 16.58 -7.15 1.94
N MET A 57 16.69 -5.98 1.32
CA MET A 57 16.01 -5.69 0.05
C MET A 57 16.51 -6.58 -1.09
N LEU A 58 17.82 -6.79 -1.20
CA LEU A 58 18.40 -7.70 -2.19
C LEU A 58 17.94 -9.14 -1.96
N LEU A 59 17.92 -9.60 -0.70
CA LEU A 59 17.42 -10.93 -0.36
C LEU A 59 15.92 -11.07 -0.66
N PHE A 60 15.10 -10.07 -0.36
CA PHE A 60 13.66 -10.09 -0.69
C PHE A 60 13.41 -10.23 -2.20
N LEU A 61 14.23 -9.57 -3.01
CA LEU A 61 14.09 -9.54 -4.48
C LEU A 61 14.62 -10.80 -5.15
N PHE A 62 15.77 -11.30 -4.71
CA PHE A 62 16.53 -12.33 -5.45
C PHE A 62 16.62 -13.67 -4.72
N SER A 63 16.34 -13.72 -3.41
CA SER A 63 16.39 -14.97 -2.65
C SER A 63 15.02 -15.67 -2.65
N PRO A 64 14.99 -17.01 -2.76
CA PRO A 64 13.77 -17.79 -2.54
C PRO A 64 13.42 -17.93 -1.06
N LEU A 65 14.29 -17.49 -0.15
CA LEU A 65 14.07 -17.62 1.30
C LEU A 65 12.76 -16.94 1.73
N PRO A 66 12.04 -17.53 2.70
CA PRO A 66 10.89 -16.90 3.32
C PRO A 66 11.26 -15.52 3.90
N ARG A 67 10.41 -14.53 3.63
CA ARG A 67 10.71 -13.11 3.90
C ARG A 67 10.69 -12.81 5.39
N ASP A 68 9.89 -13.56 6.13
CA ASP A 68 9.84 -13.60 7.59
C ASP A 68 11.19 -14.05 8.18
N TYR A 69 11.82 -15.10 7.67
CA TYR A 69 13.16 -15.51 8.16
C TYR A 69 14.23 -14.47 7.86
N ILE A 70 14.21 -13.87 6.66
CA ILE A 70 15.16 -12.79 6.30
C ILE A 70 14.98 -11.59 7.25
N ALA A 71 13.73 -11.17 7.49
CA ALA A 71 13.42 -10.06 8.38
C ALA A 71 13.83 -10.34 9.84
N LEU A 72 13.51 -11.54 10.35
CA LEU A 72 13.89 -11.98 11.69
C LEU A 72 15.41 -12.10 11.85
N GLY A 73 16.11 -12.60 10.83
CA GLY A 73 17.57 -12.68 10.82
C GLY A 73 18.22 -11.29 10.85
N ALA A 74 17.72 -10.36 10.05
CA ALA A 74 18.18 -8.96 10.06
C ALA A 74 17.90 -8.29 11.42
N ALA A 75 16.72 -8.52 11.99
CA ALA A 75 16.40 -8.06 13.34
C ALA A 75 17.34 -8.66 14.39
N ALA A 76 17.61 -9.97 14.33
CA ALA A 76 18.52 -10.64 15.26
C ALA A 76 19.93 -10.03 15.19
N ILE A 77 20.46 -9.78 13.99
CA ILE A 77 21.75 -9.12 13.78
C ILE A 77 21.72 -7.70 14.37
N LEU A 78 20.68 -6.92 14.09
CA LEU A 78 20.53 -5.55 14.62
C LEU A 78 20.46 -5.54 16.16
N LEU A 79 19.77 -6.50 16.76
CA LEU A 79 19.63 -6.64 18.21
C LEU A 79 20.93 -7.06 18.91
N THR A 80 21.94 -7.57 18.19
CA THR A 80 23.30 -7.74 18.77
C THR A 80 23.97 -6.39 19.06
N SER A 81 23.54 -5.31 18.40
CA SER A 81 24.05 -3.96 18.66
C SER A 81 23.35 -3.37 19.89
N ARG A 82 24.11 -3.13 20.97
CA ARG A 82 23.60 -2.52 22.22
C ARG A 82 22.89 -1.17 22.02
N THR A 83 23.21 -0.47 20.94
CA THR A 83 22.58 0.83 20.59
C THR A 83 21.24 0.65 19.87
N MET A 84 21.07 -0.41 19.09
CA MET A 84 19.84 -0.71 18.34
C MET A 84 18.88 -1.61 19.12
N ALA A 85 19.36 -2.37 20.10
CA ALA A 85 18.54 -3.09 21.07
C ALA A 85 17.94 -2.20 22.18
N SER A 86 18.04 -0.86 22.04
CA SER A 86 17.50 0.07 23.02
C SER A 86 15.97 0.12 22.94
N HIS A 87 15.32 0.33 24.10
CA HIS A 87 13.88 0.60 24.21
C HIS A 87 13.43 1.72 23.25
N LYS A 88 14.31 2.67 22.92
CA LYS A 88 14.03 3.72 21.92
C LYS A 88 13.81 3.18 20.52
N ALA A 89 14.58 2.18 20.09
CA ALA A 89 14.46 1.59 18.75
C ALA A 89 13.23 0.67 18.66
N LEU A 90 12.95 -0.12 19.69
CA LEU A 90 11.75 -0.97 19.74
C LEU A 90 10.44 -0.15 19.82
N ASN A 91 10.48 1.06 20.38
CA ASN A 91 9.35 1.98 20.38
C ASN A 91 9.03 2.58 18.99
N LEU A 92 9.95 2.48 18.02
CA LEU A 92 9.68 2.88 16.63
C LEU A 92 8.82 1.86 15.89
N VAL A 93 8.67 0.65 16.44
CA VAL A 93 7.77 -0.36 15.89
C VAL A 93 6.32 0.06 16.15
N ASP A 94 5.52 0.12 15.09
CA ASP A 94 4.09 0.37 15.20
C ASP A 94 3.35 -0.89 15.67
N TRP A 95 3.32 -1.07 16.99
CA TRP A 95 2.65 -2.20 17.64
C TRP A 95 1.15 -2.23 17.38
N GLN A 96 0.52 -1.06 17.21
CA GLN A 96 -0.91 -0.94 16.93
C GLN A 96 -1.22 -1.52 15.54
N LEU A 97 -0.38 -1.20 14.56
CA LEU A 97 -0.47 -1.74 13.20
C LEU A 97 -0.28 -3.26 13.17
N ILE A 98 0.69 -3.78 13.93
CA ILE A 98 0.91 -5.24 14.02
C ILE A 98 -0.32 -5.94 14.61
N ILE A 99 -0.86 -5.44 15.72
CA ILE A 99 -2.05 -6.01 16.36
C ILE A 99 -3.27 -5.94 15.43
N LEU A 100 -3.43 -4.84 14.70
CA LEU A 100 -4.49 -4.70 13.68
C LEU A 100 -4.41 -5.79 12.62
N PHE A 101 -3.22 -6.04 12.04
CA PHE A 101 -3.05 -7.08 11.03
C PHE A 101 -3.25 -8.49 11.59
N ILE A 102 -2.79 -8.76 12.81
CA ILE A 102 -3.04 -10.05 13.49
C ILE A 102 -4.55 -10.27 13.64
N GLY A 103 -5.27 -9.28 14.20
CA GLY A 103 -6.72 -9.37 14.39
C GLY A 103 -7.45 -9.55 13.06
N LEU A 104 -7.06 -8.80 12.04
CA LEU A 104 -7.63 -8.90 10.70
C LEU A 104 -7.41 -10.30 10.08
N PHE A 105 -6.21 -10.89 10.20
CA PHE A 105 -5.94 -12.22 9.67
C PHE A 105 -6.71 -13.31 10.41
N ILE A 106 -6.86 -13.17 11.74
CA ILE A 106 -7.70 -14.07 12.54
C ILE A 106 -9.17 -13.98 12.09
N ILE A 107 -9.72 -12.77 11.97
CA ILE A 107 -11.10 -12.54 11.55
C ILE A 107 -11.32 -13.06 10.13
N ASN A 108 -10.42 -12.75 9.19
CA ASN A 108 -10.52 -13.22 7.81
C ASN A 108 -10.47 -14.75 7.74
N GLY A 109 -9.56 -15.38 8.47
CA GLY A 109 -9.47 -16.83 8.57
C GLY A 109 -10.72 -17.48 9.16
N ALA A 110 -11.29 -16.89 10.22
CA ALA A 110 -12.54 -17.36 10.82
C ALA A 110 -13.73 -17.17 9.86
N PHE A 111 -13.82 -16.02 9.20
CA PHE A 111 -14.86 -15.72 8.22
C PHE A 111 -14.82 -16.69 7.04
N ALA A 112 -13.62 -16.99 6.52
CA ALA A 112 -13.44 -17.99 5.48
C ALA A 112 -13.84 -19.40 5.94
N LYS A 113 -13.46 -19.82 7.16
CA LYS A 113 -13.81 -21.14 7.71
C LYS A 113 -15.32 -21.36 7.88
N VAL A 114 -16.10 -20.31 8.15
CA VAL A 114 -17.57 -20.39 8.31
C VAL A 114 -18.28 -20.32 6.95
N GLY A 115 -17.55 -20.32 5.83
CA GLY A 115 -18.13 -20.26 4.47
C GLY A 115 -18.54 -18.84 4.05
N GLY A 116 -18.00 -17.81 4.71
CA GLY A 116 -18.30 -16.41 4.39
C GLY A 116 -17.86 -16.01 2.98
N LEU A 117 -16.74 -16.56 2.50
CA LEU A 117 -16.27 -16.35 1.13
C LEU A 117 -17.27 -16.90 0.10
N ASP A 118 -17.80 -18.10 0.33
CA ASP A 118 -18.81 -18.71 -0.56
C ASP A 118 -20.12 -17.90 -0.54
N ALA A 119 -20.48 -17.33 0.61
CA ALA A 119 -21.66 -16.47 0.73
C ALA A 119 -21.50 -15.17 -0.09
N ILE A 120 -20.31 -14.56 -0.07
CA ILE A 120 -19.98 -13.39 -0.90
C ILE A 120 -20.04 -13.77 -2.38
N GLU A 121 -19.42 -14.89 -2.78
CA GLU A 121 -19.41 -15.32 -4.18
C GLU A 121 -20.82 -15.57 -4.71
N ARG A 122 -21.67 -16.27 -3.94
CA ARG A 122 -23.09 -16.49 -4.30
C ARG A 122 -23.87 -15.18 -4.41
N GLY A 123 -23.67 -14.26 -3.46
CA GLY A 123 -24.34 -12.95 -3.46
C GLY A 123 -23.96 -12.10 -4.66
N LEU A 124 -22.67 -12.06 -5.01
CA LEU A 124 -22.18 -11.37 -6.20
C LEU A 124 -22.73 -12.00 -7.49
N HIS A 125 -22.73 -13.34 -7.56
CA HIS A 125 -23.25 -14.07 -8.71
C HIS A 125 -24.75 -13.80 -8.93
N TYR A 126 -25.54 -13.67 -7.85
CA TYR A 126 -26.97 -13.34 -7.94
C TYR A 126 -27.21 -11.97 -8.62
N VAL A 127 -26.31 -11.01 -8.42
CA VAL A 127 -26.36 -9.67 -9.04
C VAL A 127 -25.62 -9.66 -10.40
N GLY A 128 -25.17 -10.82 -10.89
CA GLY A 128 -24.47 -10.95 -12.18
C GLY A 128 -23.00 -10.51 -12.14
N ILE A 129 -22.42 -10.32 -10.95
CA ILE A 129 -21.02 -9.96 -10.77
C ILE A 129 -20.19 -11.24 -10.64
N SER A 130 -19.26 -11.45 -11.56
CA SER A 130 -18.34 -12.59 -11.51
C SER A 130 -16.92 -12.13 -11.21
N LEU A 131 -16.38 -12.50 -10.04
CA LEU A 131 -14.99 -12.24 -9.67
C LEU A 131 -13.96 -12.98 -10.56
N HIS A 132 -14.43 -13.90 -11.40
CA HIS A 132 -13.61 -14.54 -12.43
C HIS A 132 -13.34 -13.60 -13.61
N HIS A 133 -14.23 -12.62 -13.84
CA HIS A 133 -14.07 -11.65 -14.90
C HIS A 133 -13.13 -10.52 -14.45
N PRO A 134 -12.03 -10.25 -15.18
CA PRO A 134 -11.01 -9.26 -14.80
C PRO A 134 -11.56 -7.88 -14.42
N SER A 135 -12.55 -7.38 -15.16
CA SER A 135 -13.14 -6.06 -14.90
C SER A 135 -13.95 -6.01 -13.61
N TRP A 136 -14.70 -7.07 -13.31
CA TRP A 136 -15.50 -7.13 -12.08
C TRP A 136 -14.57 -7.28 -10.87
N LEU A 137 -13.58 -8.16 -10.97
CA LEU A 137 -12.54 -8.28 -9.95
C LEU A 137 -11.85 -6.93 -9.69
N PHE A 138 -11.48 -6.21 -10.76
CA PHE A 138 -10.82 -4.91 -10.64
C PHE A 138 -11.69 -3.90 -9.86
N TRP A 139 -12.96 -3.72 -10.23
CA TRP A 139 -13.81 -2.72 -9.57
C TRP A 139 -14.24 -3.15 -8.16
N CYS A 140 -14.58 -4.43 -7.95
CA CYS A 140 -14.85 -4.95 -6.60
C CYS A 140 -13.65 -4.75 -5.66
N THR A 141 -12.44 -4.94 -6.17
CA THR A 141 -11.22 -4.69 -5.40
C THR A 141 -11.05 -3.23 -5.07
N ALA A 142 -11.22 -2.32 -6.04
CA ALA A 142 -11.09 -0.89 -5.79
C ALA A 142 -12.08 -0.40 -4.72
N THR A 143 -13.32 -0.89 -4.77
CA THR A 143 -14.35 -0.57 -3.78
C THR A 143 -14.00 -1.14 -2.40
N LEU A 144 -13.72 -2.44 -2.31
CA LEU A 144 -13.43 -3.10 -1.03
C LEU A 144 -12.16 -2.55 -0.37
N SER A 145 -11.13 -2.24 -1.17
CA SER A 145 -9.87 -1.64 -0.72
C SER A 145 -10.09 -0.30 -0.03
N ASN A 146 -11.04 0.51 -0.51
CA ASN A 146 -11.37 1.78 0.14
C ASN A 146 -12.21 1.63 1.41
N MET A 147 -12.94 0.52 1.56
CA MET A 147 -13.76 0.26 2.74
C MET A 147 -12.96 -0.33 3.90
N VAL A 148 -11.99 -1.21 3.60
CA VAL A 148 -11.30 -2.02 4.63
C VAL A 148 -9.77 -1.79 4.65
N SER A 149 -9.16 -1.32 3.56
CA SER A 149 -7.71 -1.23 3.27
C SER A 149 -7.21 -2.29 2.27
N ASN A 150 -6.07 -1.99 1.64
CA ASN A 150 -5.50 -2.72 0.50
C ASN A 150 -5.21 -4.20 0.80
N VAL A 151 -4.48 -4.45 1.89
CA VAL A 151 -4.04 -5.80 2.29
C VAL A 151 -5.25 -6.70 2.64
N PRO A 152 -6.17 -6.29 3.55
CA PRO A 152 -7.39 -7.05 3.81
C PRO A 152 -8.20 -7.38 2.56
N ALA A 153 -8.47 -6.38 1.72
CA ALA A 153 -9.29 -6.55 0.54
C ALA A 153 -8.67 -7.57 -0.43
N THR A 154 -7.36 -7.47 -0.65
CA THR A 154 -6.63 -8.41 -1.50
C THR A 154 -6.68 -9.82 -0.95
N MET A 155 -6.52 -10.00 0.37
CA MET A 155 -6.57 -11.32 0.99
C MET A 155 -7.95 -11.98 0.96
N LEU A 156 -9.02 -11.19 1.02
CA LEU A 156 -10.39 -11.68 0.89
C LEU A 156 -10.73 -12.08 -0.55
N LEU A 157 -10.28 -11.29 -1.54
CA LEU A 157 -10.67 -11.48 -2.94
C LEU A 157 -9.75 -12.42 -3.71
N LEU A 158 -8.47 -12.53 -3.33
CA LEU A 158 -7.51 -13.39 -4.03
C LEU A 158 -7.93 -14.87 -4.08
N PRO A 159 -8.44 -15.50 -3.01
CA PRO A 159 -8.91 -16.88 -3.06
C PRO A 159 -10.14 -17.09 -3.97
N LEU A 160 -10.95 -16.05 -4.14
CA LEU A 160 -12.15 -16.06 -4.99
C LEU A 160 -11.84 -15.80 -6.47
N ALA A 161 -10.67 -15.23 -6.77
CA ALA A 161 -10.27 -14.85 -8.10
C ALA A 161 -9.52 -15.98 -8.81
N LYS A 162 -10.19 -16.72 -9.70
CA LYS A 162 -9.57 -17.83 -10.46
C LYS A 162 -8.99 -17.44 -11.82
N THR A 163 -8.82 -16.15 -12.07
CA THR A 163 -8.19 -15.66 -13.31
C THR A 163 -6.66 -15.67 -13.19
N HIS A 164 -5.96 -16.01 -14.29
CA HIS A 164 -4.50 -16.04 -14.34
C HIS A 164 -3.86 -14.69 -13.96
N MET A 165 -4.58 -13.57 -14.18
CA MET A 165 -4.13 -12.22 -13.84
C MET A 165 -4.63 -11.72 -12.48
N ALA A 166 -5.18 -12.59 -11.62
CA ALA A 166 -5.79 -12.18 -10.36
C ALA A 166 -4.81 -11.36 -9.49
N GLY A 167 -3.60 -11.87 -9.27
CA GLY A 167 -2.56 -11.17 -8.51
C GLY A 167 -2.25 -9.76 -9.05
N PRO A 168 -1.84 -9.62 -10.33
CA PRO A 168 -1.59 -8.31 -10.95
C PRO A 168 -2.79 -7.35 -10.91
N ILE A 169 -4.01 -7.84 -11.18
CA ILE A 169 -5.24 -7.02 -11.16
C ILE A 169 -5.51 -6.50 -9.75
N LEU A 170 -5.44 -7.38 -8.76
CA LEU A 170 -5.64 -7.04 -7.35
C LEU A 170 -4.59 -6.05 -6.87
N ALA A 171 -3.32 -6.27 -7.22
CA ALA A 171 -2.22 -5.38 -6.86
C ALA A 171 -2.40 -3.97 -7.45
N LEU A 172 -2.71 -3.87 -8.75
CA LEU A 172 -2.98 -2.59 -9.41
C LEU A 172 -4.19 -1.88 -8.80
N SER A 173 -5.31 -2.59 -8.70
CA SER A 173 -6.57 -2.01 -8.27
C SER A 173 -6.51 -1.54 -6.82
N SER A 174 -6.11 -2.41 -5.88
CA SER A 174 -6.03 -2.04 -4.46
C SER A 174 -5.04 -0.90 -4.21
N THR A 175 -3.88 -0.91 -4.87
CA THR A 175 -2.85 0.13 -4.68
C THR A 175 -3.32 1.48 -5.19
N PHE A 176 -3.94 1.55 -6.38
CA PHE A 176 -4.42 2.81 -6.93
C PHE A 176 -5.65 3.32 -6.17
N ALA A 177 -6.56 2.42 -5.81
CA ALA A 177 -7.75 2.72 -5.03
C ALA A 177 -7.44 3.34 -3.67
N GLY A 178 -6.36 2.92 -3.00
CA GLY A 178 -5.97 3.44 -1.68
C GLY A 178 -5.60 4.93 -1.64
N ASN A 179 -5.48 5.61 -2.79
CA ASN A 179 -5.23 7.05 -2.88
C ASN A 179 -6.51 7.90 -2.85
N LEU A 180 -7.70 7.28 -2.85
CA LEU A 180 -8.96 8.01 -3.03
C LEU A 180 -9.25 8.93 -1.84
N LEU A 181 -9.10 8.39 -0.63
CA LEU A 181 -9.37 9.04 0.64
C LEU A 181 -8.29 8.71 1.66
N VAL A 182 -8.19 9.52 2.71
CA VAL A 182 -7.19 9.35 3.77
C VAL A 182 -7.25 7.95 4.40
N VAL A 183 -8.45 7.41 4.66
CA VAL A 183 -8.62 6.07 5.27
C VAL A 183 -8.36 4.92 4.30
N GLY A 184 -8.31 5.19 3.00
CA GLY A 184 -8.08 4.16 1.98
C GLY A 184 -6.71 3.47 2.10
N SER A 185 -5.73 4.11 2.75
CA SER A 185 -4.42 3.52 3.00
C SER A 185 -3.82 3.99 4.32
N ILE A 186 -3.19 3.05 5.03
CA ILE A 186 -2.47 3.33 6.28
C ILE A 186 -1.30 4.28 6.02
N ALA A 187 -0.67 4.22 4.85
CA ALA A 187 0.41 5.14 4.48
C ALA A 187 -0.06 6.61 4.47
N ASN A 188 -1.30 6.88 4.04
CA ASN A 188 -1.85 8.24 4.05
C ASN A 188 -1.99 8.76 5.48
N ILE A 189 -2.47 7.91 6.39
CA ILE A 189 -2.62 8.25 7.82
C ILE A 189 -1.26 8.51 8.46
N ILE A 190 -0.25 7.67 8.18
CA ILE A 190 1.11 7.85 8.70
C ILE A 190 1.67 9.21 8.28
N VAL A 191 1.56 9.57 7.00
CA VAL A 191 2.06 10.86 6.48
C VAL A 191 1.30 12.04 7.11
N ILE A 192 -0.01 11.96 7.26
CA ILE A 192 -0.83 13.03 7.85
C ILE A 192 -0.53 13.19 9.34
N ASN A 193 -0.34 12.10 10.07
CA ASN A 193 0.03 12.14 11.48
C ASN A 193 1.43 12.73 11.65
N GLY A 194 2.41 12.30 10.85
CA GLY A 194 3.75 12.89 10.86
C GLY A 194 3.76 14.37 10.51
N ALA A 195 2.94 14.80 9.53
CA ALA A 195 2.76 16.22 9.22
C ALA A 195 2.20 16.99 10.43
N ARG A 196 1.23 16.41 11.13
CA ARG A 196 0.62 17.02 12.33
C ARG A 196 1.61 17.19 13.48
N GLU A 197 2.52 16.25 13.67
CA GLU A 197 3.63 16.37 14.64
C GLU A 197 4.56 17.54 14.30
N MET A 198 4.71 17.87 13.02
CA MET A 198 5.43 19.05 12.54
C MET A 198 4.55 20.32 12.49
N GLY A 199 3.39 20.32 13.12
CA GLY A 199 2.48 21.48 13.14
C GLY A 199 1.76 21.75 11.81
N LEU A 200 1.86 20.86 10.83
CA LEU A 200 1.16 20.95 9.54
C LEU A 200 -0.13 20.14 9.59
N SER A 201 -1.27 20.81 9.47
CA SER A 201 -2.57 20.14 9.36
C SER A 201 -2.95 19.91 7.90
N ILE A 202 -3.06 18.65 7.48
CA ILE A 202 -3.60 18.26 6.19
C ILE A 202 -5.05 17.82 6.42
N SER A 203 -6.01 18.56 5.86
CA SER A 203 -7.42 18.18 6.00
C SER A 203 -7.79 17.07 5.02
N TRP A 204 -8.90 16.38 5.32
CA TRP A 204 -9.50 15.40 4.42
C TRP A 204 -9.82 15.98 3.03
N LYS A 205 -10.23 17.24 2.98
CA LYS A 205 -10.51 17.96 1.72
C LYS A 205 -9.24 18.23 0.93
N ASP A 206 -8.14 18.56 1.61
CA ASP A 206 -6.85 18.79 0.96
C ASP A 206 -6.33 17.51 0.28
N HIS A 207 -6.45 16.38 0.99
CA HIS A 207 -6.09 15.09 0.43
C HIS A 207 -7.02 14.70 -0.73
N ALA A 208 -8.35 14.76 -0.53
CA ALA A 208 -9.33 14.36 -1.53
C ALA A 208 -9.26 15.20 -2.82
N ARG A 209 -8.85 16.47 -2.74
CA ARG A 209 -8.70 17.36 -3.90
C ARG A 209 -7.69 16.84 -4.94
N LEU A 210 -6.66 16.14 -4.49
CA LEU A 210 -5.69 15.47 -5.36
C LEU A 210 -6.00 13.98 -5.49
N GLY A 211 -6.34 13.32 -4.37
CA GLY A 211 -6.58 11.89 -4.27
C GLY A 211 -7.70 11.40 -5.18
N ILE A 212 -8.84 12.10 -5.24
CA ILE A 212 -9.97 11.70 -6.09
C ILE A 212 -9.60 11.75 -7.58
N PRO A 213 -9.13 12.89 -8.15
CA PRO A 213 -8.74 12.94 -9.56
C PRO A 213 -7.66 11.92 -9.93
N VAL A 214 -6.63 11.78 -9.10
CA VAL A 214 -5.53 10.84 -9.35
C VAL A 214 -6.03 9.40 -9.31
N THR A 215 -6.82 9.04 -8.31
CA THR A 215 -7.33 7.66 -8.18
C THR A 215 -8.22 7.30 -9.35
N LEU A 216 -9.16 8.16 -9.73
CA LEU A 216 -10.03 7.90 -10.88
C LEU A 216 -9.21 7.76 -12.16
N ALA A 217 -8.30 8.69 -12.44
CA ALA A 217 -7.48 8.65 -13.65
C ALA A 217 -6.62 7.37 -13.71
N THR A 218 -5.93 7.03 -12.63
CA THR A 218 -5.07 5.85 -12.56
C THR A 218 -5.86 4.53 -12.61
N LEU A 219 -7.05 4.47 -11.97
CA LEU A 219 -7.94 3.32 -12.09
C LEU A 219 -8.45 3.15 -13.52
N PHE A 220 -8.84 4.22 -14.22
CA PHE A 220 -9.27 4.13 -15.62
C PHE A 220 -8.13 3.72 -16.56
N ILE A 221 -6.92 4.25 -16.36
CA ILE A 221 -5.73 3.82 -17.12
C ILE A 221 -5.49 2.32 -16.92
N ALA A 222 -5.48 1.86 -15.68
CA ALA A 222 -5.27 0.45 -15.36
C ALA A 222 -6.39 -0.44 -15.90
N TRP A 223 -7.64 -0.01 -15.77
CA TRP A 223 -8.79 -0.75 -16.28
C TRP A 223 -8.78 -0.85 -17.81
N GLY A 224 -8.50 0.25 -18.50
CA GLY A 224 -8.32 0.27 -19.95
C GLY A 224 -7.18 -0.66 -20.39
N TRP A 225 -6.07 -0.66 -19.65
CA TRP A 225 -4.98 -1.61 -19.89
C TRP A 225 -5.38 -3.06 -19.67
N ILE A 226 -6.19 -3.37 -18.65
CA ILE A 226 -6.70 -4.73 -18.42
C ILE A 226 -7.62 -5.18 -19.57
N LEU A 227 -8.45 -4.29 -20.10
CA LEU A 227 -9.33 -4.59 -21.23
C LEU A 227 -8.56 -4.86 -22.54
N VAL A 228 -7.50 -4.10 -22.78
CA VAL A 228 -6.67 -4.23 -24.00
C VAL A 228 -5.66 -5.35 -23.84
N GLY A 229 -4.92 -5.36 -22.74
CA GLY A 229 -3.83 -6.27 -22.44
C GLY A 229 -4.30 -7.69 -22.08
N GLY A 230 -5.52 -7.87 -21.57
CA GLY A 230 -6.11 -9.20 -21.34
C GLY A 230 -6.44 -9.99 -22.61
N LYS A 231 -6.25 -9.39 -23.80
CA LYS A 231 -6.28 -10.11 -25.10
C LYS A 231 -4.89 -10.48 -25.62
N VAL A 232 -3.84 -9.90 -25.04
CA VAL A 232 -2.44 -9.99 -25.51
C VAL A 232 -1.63 -10.97 -24.64
N TRP A 233 -2.19 -11.37 -23.49
CA TRP A 233 -1.61 -12.28 -22.49
C TRP A 233 -2.66 -13.29 -22.04
#